data_AF-A0A075LVW1-F1
#
_entry.id   AF-A0A075LVW1-F1
#
_cell.length_a   1.000
_cell.length_b   1.000
_cell.length_c   1.000
_cell.angle_alpha   90.00
_cell.angle_beta   90.00
_cell.angle_gamma   90.00
#
_symmetry.space_group_name_H-M   'P 1'
#
loop_
_entity.id
_entity.type
_entity.pdbx_description
1 polymer ?
#
loop_
_entity_poly.entity_id
_entity_poly.type
_entity_poly.pdbx_seq_one_letter_code
_entity_poly.pdbx_strand_id
1 'polypeptide(L)'
;MVRFWKSKEEKEIERKVRMRKAKMALKQYINNLENLKQKIFLQGKEAAKLGDEALLKRSAVKYLALEQRIRQAKRLLLLMEEAEIQRELVKVSANFIQFSKDVVRSIAEGPGAEDVAKIQVEFEKAMGKVENIEEALNTMIDLTSESILTGNFDVETIEAAEGLMISSAERELEPGKRLKEIENMMRE
;
A
#
# COMPACT_ATOMS: atom_id res chain seq x y z
N MET A 1 31.16 -21.16 -20.53
CA MET A 1 31.69 -19.89 -19.97
C MET A 1 30.59 -19.30 -19.10
N VAL A 2 30.76 -19.35 -17.78
CA VAL A 2 29.74 -18.87 -16.83
C VAL A 2 29.75 -17.34 -16.86
N ARG A 3 28.64 -16.70 -17.28
CA ARG A 3 28.49 -15.24 -17.25
C ARG A 3 28.41 -14.80 -15.79
N PHE A 4 29.51 -14.30 -15.23
CA PHE A 4 29.56 -13.83 -13.84
C PHE A 4 28.87 -12.46 -13.63
N TRP A 5 28.39 -11.81 -14.69
CA TRP A 5 27.82 -10.46 -14.61
C TRP A 5 26.53 -10.36 -15.45
N LYS A 6 25.42 -10.01 -14.80
CA LYS A 6 24.13 -9.75 -15.47
C LYS A 6 24.17 -8.44 -16.27
N SER A 7 23.54 -8.41 -17.43
CA SER A 7 23.41 -7.19 -18.24
C SER A 7 22.56 -6.13 -17.52
N LYS A 8 22.69 -4.85 -17.90
CA LYS A 8 21.83 -3.77 -17.36
C LYS A 8 20.35 -4.07 -17.60
N GLU A 9 20.04 -4.65 -18.76
CA GLU A 9 18.69 -5.04 -19.15
C GLU A 9 18.17 -6.23 -18.33
N GLU A 10 18.99 -7.26 -18.11
CA GLU A 10 18.66 -8.40 -17.23
C GLU A 10 18.38 -7.93 -15.79
N LYS A 11 19.22 -7.04 -15.24
CA LYS A 11 19.01 -6.46 -13.91
C LYS A 11 17.71 -5.64 -13.85
N GLU A 12 17.39 -4.92 -14.92
CA GLU A 12 16.15 -4.15 -14.99
C GLU A 12 14.91 -5.06 -15.01
N ILE A 13 14.93 -6.14 -15.79
CA ILE A 13 13.85 -7.12 -15.85
C ILE A 13 13.65 -7.77 -14.48
N GLU A 14 14.73 -8.21 -13.83
CA GLU A 14 14.65 -8.80 -12.49
C GLU A 14 14.08 -7.84 -11.44
N ARG A 15 14.46 -6.56 -11.47
CA ARG A 15 13.85 -5.55 -10.59
C ARG A 15 12.34 -5.42 -10.86
N LYS A 16 11.92 -5.30 -12.11
CA LYS A 16 10.49 -5.22 -12.48
C LYS A 16 9.71 -6.45 -11.98
N VAL A 17 10.28 -7.64 -12.13
CA VAL A 17 9.67 -8.88 -11.66
C VAL A 17 9.57 -8.90 -10.13
N ARG A 18 10.64 -8.52 -9.41
CA ARG A 18 10.62 -8.44 -7.93
C ARG A 18 9.58 -7.45 -7.44
N MET A 19 9.54 -6.24 -8.00
CA MET A 19 8.57 -5.21 -7.63
C MET A 19 7.13 -5.68 -7.85
N ARG A 20 6.86 -6.33 -8.99
CA ARG A 20 5.55 -6.92 -9.28
C ARG A 20 5.14 -7.98 -8.26
N LYS A 21 6.05 -8.90 -7.92
CA LYS A 21 5.82 -9.95 -6.91
C LYS A 21 5.55 -9.33 -5.54
N ALA A 22 6.33 -8.34 -5.13
CA ALA A 22 6.17 -7.63 -3.87
C ALA A 22 4.81 -6.93 -3.78
N LYS A 23 4.38 -6.21 -4.84
CA LYS A 23 3.04 -5.60 -4.90
C LYS A 23 1.92 -6.63 -4.82
N MET A 24 2.06 -7.78 -5.50
CA MET A 24 1.08 -8.86 -5.42
C MET A 24 0.96 -9.43 -4.01
N ALA A 25 2.09 -9.68 -3.35
CA ALA A 25 2.12 -10.17 -1.97
C ALA A 25 1.47 -9.14 -1.01
N LEU A 26 1.78 -7.85 -1.18
CA LEU A 26 1.19 -6.79 -0.37
C LEU A 26 -0.31 -6.61 -0.60
N LYS A 27 -0.78 -6.71 -1.84
CA LYS A 27 -2.22 -6.73 -2.16
C LYS A 27 -2.92 -7.92 -1.51
N GLN A 28 -2.33 -9.10 -1.58
CA GLN A 28 -2.88 -10.29 -0.91
C GLN A 28 -2.91 -10.12 0.61
N TYR A 29 -1.87 -9.54 1.19
CA TYR A 29 -1.81 -9.22 2.62
C TYR A 29 -2.93 -8.25 3.03
N ILE A 30 -3.15 -7.16 2.27
CA ILE A 30 -4.25 -6.22 2.49
C ILE A 30 -5.60 -6.94 2.45
N ASN A 31 -5.85 -7.77 1.43
CA ASN A 31 -7.09 -8.54 1.32
C ASN A 31 -7.29 -9.48 2.52
N ASN A 32 -6.23 -10.14 2.98
CA ASN A 32 -6.28 -11.00 4.16
C ASN A 32 -6.61 -10.20 5.44
N LEU A 33 -6.03 -9.00 5.60
CA LEU A 33 -6.33 -8.11 6.72
C LEU A 33 -7.78 -7.60 6.68
N GLU A 34 -8.30 -7.24 5.50
CA GLU A 34 -9.69 -6.81 5.33
C GLU A 34 -10.68 -7.92 5.69
N ASN A 35 -10.39 -9.16 5.28
CA ASN A 35 -11.17 -10.33 5.67
C ASN A 35 -11.15 -10.58 7.19
N LEU A 36 -9.99 -10.46 7.83
CA LEU A 36 -9.87 -10.56 9.29
C LEU A 36 -10.64 -9.43 9.99
N LYS A 37 -10.55 -8.20 9.46
CA LYS A 37 -11.25 -7.05 10.01
C LYS A 37 -12.76 -7.29 10.03
N GLN A 38 -13.30 -7.82 8.93
CA GLN A 38 -14.72 -8.15 8.84
C GLN A 38 -15.14 -9.22 9.85
N LYS A 39 -14.32 -10.27 10.03
CA LYS A 39 -14.60 -11.33 11.02
C LYS A 39 -14.62 -10.78 12.45
N ILE A 40 -13.64 -9.94 12.80
CA ILE A 40 -13.57 -9.29 14.11
C ILE A 40 -14.75 -8.34 14.33
N PHE A 41 -15.16 -7.60 13.30
CA PHE A 41 -16.35 -6.75 13.36
C PHE A 41 -17.61 -7.54 13.66
N LEU A 42 -17.82 -8.67 12.97
CA LEU A 42 -18.97 -9.55 13.23
C LEU A 42 -18.92 -10.16 14.64
N GLN A 43 -17.74 -10.55 15.13
CA GLN A 43 -17.59 -11.03 16.51
C GLN A 43 -17.95 -9.96 17.56
N GLY A 44 -17.50 -8.72 17.37
CA GLY A 44 -17.87 -7.63 18.27
C GLY A 44 -19.34 -7.26 18.20
N LYS A 45 -19.95 -7.35 17.01
CA LYS A 45 -21.40 -7.21 16.83
C LYS A 45 -22.19 -8.26 17.62
N GLU A 46 -21.79 -9.52 17.59
CA GLU A 46 -22.43 -10.56 18.39
C GLU A 46 -22.20 -10.36 19.89
N ALA A 47 -21.00 -9.91 20.29
CA ALA A 47 -20.73 -9.54 21.68
C ALA A 47 -21.66 -8.42 22.18
N ALA A 48 -21.93 -7.42 21.34
CA ALA A 48 -22.89 -6.35 21.63
C ALA A 48 -24.32 -6.90 21.82
N LYS A 49 -24.78 -7.83 20.97
CA LYS A 49 -26.09 -8.48 21.11
C LYS A 49 -26.21 -9.28 22.42
N LEU A 50 -25.11 -9.87 22.88
CA LEU A 50 -25.05 -10.65 24.12
C LEU A 50 -24.85 -9.78 25.37
N GLY A 51 -24.58 -8.48 25.23
CA GLY A 51 -24.23 -7.60 26.34
C GLY A 51 -22.85 -7.89 26.96
N ASP A 52 -21.95 -8.57 26.25
CA ASP A 52 -20.58 -8.84 26.72
C ASP A 52 -19.66 -7.65 26.39
N GLU A 53 -19.68 -6.65 27.26
CA GLU A 53 -18.89 -5.41 27.13
C GLU A 53 -17.38 -5.69 27.03
N ALA A 54 -16.87 -6.68 27.78
CA ALA A 54 -15.45 -7.01 27.76
C ALA A 54 -15.02 -7.61 26.42
N LEU A 55 -15.85 -8.48 25.83
CA LEU A 55 -15.61 -9.03 24.49
C LEU A 55 -15.82 -7.99 23.39
N LEU A 56 -16.81 -7.11 23.52
CA LEU A 56 -17.04 -5.99 22.62
C LEU A 56 -15.80 -5.08 22.55
N LYS A 57 -15.30 -4.63 23.70
CA LYS A 57 -14.10 -3.79 23.81
C LYS A 57 -12.86 -4.44 23.21
N ARG A 58 -12.62 -5.72 23.52
CA ARG A 58 -11.51 -6.48 22.92
C ARG A 58 -11.63 -6.59 21.40
N SER A 59 -12.85 -6.72 20.88
CA SER A 59 -13.10 -6.78 19.44
C SER A 59 -12.88 -5.43 18.78
N ALA A 60 -13.30 -4.33 19.41
CA ALA A 60 -13.05 -2.96 18.96
C ALA A 60 -11.54 -2.65 18.86
N VAL A 61 -10.75 -2.99 19.88
CA VAL A 61 -9.28 -2.81 19.85
C VAL A 61 -8.64 -3.59 18.69
N LYS A 62 -9.04 -4.85 18.48
CA LYS A 62 -8.53 -5.67 17.36
C LYS A 62 -8.96 -5.09 16.00
N TYR A 63 -10.17 -4.59 15.89
CA TYR A 63 -10.68 -3.93 14.68
C TYR A 63 -9.81 -2.71 14.31
N LEU A 64 -9.53 -1.86 15.29
CA LEU A 64 -8.69 -0.68 15.12
C LEU A 64 -7.25 -1.03 14.75
N ALA A 65 -6.67 -2.05 15.38
CA ALA A 65 -5.33 -2.55 15.03
C ALA A 65 -5.27 -3.04 13.58
N LEU A 66 -6.29 -3.74 13.11
CA LEU A 66 -6.40 -4.19 11.73
C LEU A 66 -6.56 -3.01 10.77
N GLU A 67 -7.38 -2.01 11.11
CA GLU A 67 -7.51 -0.80 10.30
C GLU A 67 -6.19 -0.03 10.15
N GLN A 68 -5.46 0.16 11.25
CA GLN A 68 -4.17 0.84 11.22
C GLN A 68 -3.18 0.10 10.31
N ARG A 69 -3.13 -1.22 10.40
CA ARG A 69 -2.28 -2.06 9.54
C ARG A 69 -2.68 -1.99 8.07
N ILE A 70 -3.98 -2.02 7.78
CA ILE A 70 -4.49 -1.85 6.42
C ILE A 70 -4.06 -0.48 5.87
N ARG A 71 -4.19 0.60 6.66
CA ARG A 71 -3.73 1.94 6.26
C ARG A 71 -2.22 1.97 5.99
N GLN A 72 -1.42 1.37 6.86
CA GLN A 72 0.03 1.27 6.69
C GLN A 72 0.40 0.48 5.42
N ALA A 73 -0.23 -0.67 5.18
CA ALA A 73 0.01 -1.48 3.99
C ALA A 73 -0.43 -0.78 2.69
N LYS A 74 -1.57 -0.08 2.70
CA LYS A 74 -2.01 0.75 1.56
C LYS A 74 -1.02 1.89 1.30
N ARG A 75 -0.52 2.56 2.34
CA ARG A 75 0.52 3.57 2.19
C ARG A 75 1.81 2.99 1.59
N LEU A 76 2.22 1.80 2.03
CA LEU A 76 3.38 1.12 1.46
C LEU A 76 3.18 0.82 -0.03
N LEU A 77 1.98 0.35 -0.42
CA LEU A 77 1.65 0.09 -1.82
C LEU A 77 1.74 1.36 -2.67
N LEU A 78 1.23 2.49 -2.17
CA LEU A 78 1.34 3.79 -2.85
C LEU A 78 2.80 4.23 -3.02
N LEU A 79 3.64 4.04 -1.99
CA LEU A 79 5.07 4.36 -2.08
C LEU A 79 5.80 3.50 -3.12
N MET A 80 5.41 2.22 -3.26
CA MET A 80 5.95 1.35 -4.31
C MET A 80 5.55 1.83 -5.71
N GLU A 81 4.30 2.27 -5.88
CA GLU A 81 3.81 2.83 -7.15
C GLU A 81 4.50 4.16 -7.47
N GLU A 82 4.69 5.03 -6.47
CA GLU A 82 5.46 6.27 -6.62
C GLU A 82 6.90 6.00 -7.04
N ALA A 83 7.58 5.02 -6.43
CA ALA A 83 8.94 4.64 -6.79
C ALA A 83 9.04 4.15 -8.25
N GLU A 84 8.05 3.40 -8.74
CA GLU A 84 7.99 2.99 -10.15
C GLU A 84 7.81 4.21 -11.08
N ILE A 85 6.89 5.13 -10.75
CA ILE A 85 6.67 6.35 -11.52
C ILE A 85 7.93 7.21 -11.56
N GLN A 86 8.57 7.44 -10.41
CA GLN A 86 9.82 8.19 -10.33
C GLN A 86 10.91 7.53 -11.19
N ARG A 87 11.00 6.20 -11.20
CA ARG A 87 11.95 5.49 -12.06
C ARG A 87 11.66 5.66 -13.55
N GLU A 88 10.40 5.59 -13.95
CA GLU A 88 10.00 5.83 -15.34
C GLU A 88 10.32 7.26 -15.76
N LEU A 89 10.02 8.23 -14.91
CA LEU A 89 10.37 9.64 -15.13
C LEU A 89 11.88 9.80 -15.33
N VAL A 90 12.71 9.19 -14.47
CA VAL A 90 14.16 9.26 -14.59
C VAL A 90 14.66 8.67 -15.91
N LYS A 91 14.04 7.59 -16.41
CA LYS A 91 14.38 7.02 -17.74
C LYS A 91 13.98 7.94 -18.89
N VAL A 92 12.77 8.49 -18.85
CA VAL A 92 12.28 9.44 -19.87
C VAL A 92 13.21 10.65 -19.93
N SER A 93 13.60 11.19 -18.78
CA SER A 93 14.53 12.29 -18.72
C SER A 93 15.95 11.91 -19.16
N ALA A 94 16.43 10.69 -18.88
CA ALA A 94 17.71 10.20 -19.42
C ALA A 94 17.71 10.19 -20.95
N ASN A 95 16.62 9.74 -21.57
CA ASN A 95 16.46 9.77 -23.03
C ASN A 95 16.45 11.21 -23.57
N PHE A 96 15.78 12.13 -22.87
CA PHE A 96 15.76 13.54 -23.24
C PHE A 96 17.16 14.17 -23.21
N ILE A 97 17.98 13.90 -22.19
CA ILE A 97 19.36 14.40 -22.10
C ILE A 97 20.22 13.87 -23.23
N GLN A 98 20.07 12.58 -23.55
CA GLN A 98 20.81 11.96 -24.65
C GLN A 98 20.41 12.61 -25.98
N PHE A 99 19.12 12.84 -26.20
CA PHE A 99 18.64 13.61 -27.34
C PHE A 99 19.22 15.04 -27.37
N SER A 100 19.21 15.76 -26.25
CA SER A 100 19.80 17.10 -26.16
C SER A 100 21.30 17.10 -26.47
N LYS A 101 22.05 16.09 -26.01
CA LYS A 101 23.46 15.88 -26.37
C LYS A 101 23.64 15.75 -27.87
N ASP A 102 22.83 14.91 -28.50
CA ASP A 102 22.93 14.64 -29.93
C ASP A 102 22.61 15.88 -30.77
N VAL A 103 21.64 16.70 -30.34
CA VAL A 103 21.31 18.00 -30.96
C VAL A 103 22.42 19.02 -30.77
N VAL A 104 22.95 19.20 -29.55
CA VAL A 104 24.05 20.16 -29.30
C VAL A 104 25.30 19.76 -30.10
N ARG A 105 25.59 18.46 -30.17
CA ARG A 105 26.71 17.93 -30.94
C ARG A 105 26.55 18.13 -32.44
N SER A 106 25.32 18.10 -32.97
CA SER A 106 25.06 18.32 -34.40
C SER A 106 25.13 19.80 -34.80
N ILE A 107 25.00 20.73 -33.86
CA ILE A 107 25.05 22.18 -34.10
C ILE A 107 26.47 22.75 -33.98
N ALA A 108 27.38 22.05 -33.28
CA ALA A 108 28.83 22.27 -33.20
C ALA A 108 29.30 23.75 -33.20
N GLU A 109 29.23 24.40 -32.02
CA GLU A 109 30.22 25.33 -31.45
C GLU A 109 29.54 26.13 -30.31
N GLY A 110 29.68 25.68 -29.07
CA GLY A 110 29.18 26.43 -27.92
C GLY A 110 29.40 25.72 -26.57
N PRO A 111 29.61 26.49 -25.49
CA PRO A 111 29.88 25.99 -24.14
C PRO A 111 28.62 25.33 -23.57
N GLY A 112 28.43 24.04 -23.79
CA GLY A 112 27.29 23.27 -23.26
C GLY A 112 27.63 21.87 -22.76
N ALA A 113 28.86 21.39 -23.00
CA ALA A 113 29.30 20.06 -22.58
C ALA A 113 29.36 19.91 -21.04
N GLU A 114 29.68 21.00 -20.33
CA GLU A 114 29.79 20.99 -18.87
C GLU A 114 28.40 20.93 -18.20
N ASP A 115 27.42 21.67 -18.69
CA ASP A 115 26.05 21.65 -18.17
C ASP A 115 25.38 20.29 -18.40
N VAL A 116 25.63 19.71 -19.57
CA VAL A 116 25.20 18.36 -19.92
C VAL A 116 25.85 17.29 -19.02
N ALA A 117 27.12 17.44 -18.67
CA ALA A 117 27.81 16.53 -17.74
C ALA A 117 27.27 16.68 -16.30
N LYS A 118 27.00 17.90 -15.83
CA LYS A 118 26.36 18.17 -14.53
C LYS A 118 24.97 17.52 -14.46
N ILE A 119 24.18 17.67 -15.52
CA ILE A 119 22.87 17.03 -15.62
C ILE A 119 23.03 15.51 -15.51
N GLN A 120 23.96 14.88 -16.24
CA GLN A 120 24.20 13.43 -16.15
C GLN A 120 24.53 12.97 -14.71
N VAL A 121 25.36 13.71 -13.98
CA VAL A 121 25.73 13.38 -12.59
C VAL A 121 24.51 13.46 -11.65
N GLU A 122 23.67 14.48 -11.78
CA GLU A 122 22.44 14.59 -10.98
C GLU A 122 21.45 13.46 -11.31
N PHE A 123 21.43 12.99 -12.56
CA PHE A 123 20.65 11.83 -12.97
C PHE A 123 21.12 10.53 -12.34
N GLU A 124 22.43 10.27 -12.33
CA GLU A 124 23.00 9.09 -11.68
C GLU A 124 22.72 9.10 -10.16
N LYS A 125 22.76 10.28 -9.52
CA LYS A 125 22.35 10.44 -8.12
C LYS A 125 20.87 10.16 -7.89
N ALA A 126 19.98 10.66 -8.75
CA ALA A 126 18.55 10.42 -8.65
C ALA A 126 18.23 8.92 -8.81
N MET A 127 18.89 8.24 -9.76
CA MET A 127 18.80 6.79 -9.92
C MET A 127 19.21 6.04 -8.65
N GLY A 128 20.35 6.40 -8.04
CA GLY A 128 20.80 5.76 -6.80
C GLY A 128 19.81 5.91 -5.64
N LYS A 129 19.16 7.07 -5.51
CA LYS A 129 18.12 7.28 -4.49
C LYS A 129 16.89 6.39 -4.70
N VAL A 130 16.43 6.26 -5.94
CA VAL A 130 15.30 5.39 -6.28
C VAL A 130 15.64 3.92 -5.98
N GLU A 131 16.87 3.48 -6.29
CA GLU A 131 17.31 2.12 -5.98
C GLU A 131 17.32 1.82 -4.47
N ASN A 132 17.74 2.78 -3.64
CA ASN A 132 17.72 2.65 -2.18
C ASN A 132 16.29 2.59 -1.63
N ILE A 133 15.36 3.36 -2.21
CA ILE A 133 13.94 3.32 -1.83
C ILE A 133 13.34 1.95 -2.17
N GLU A 134 13.58 1.44 -3.38
CA GLU A 134 13.13 0.10 -3.77
C GLU A 134 13.66 -0.99 -2.82
N GLU A 135 14.92 -0.92 -2.38
CA GLU A 135 15.52 -1.88 -1.45
C GLU A 135 14.90 -1.82 -0.05
N ALA A 136 14.75 -0.60 0.51
CA ALA A 136 14.11 -0.41 1.81
C ALA A 136 12.66 -0.91 1.83
N LEU A 137 11.92 -0.71 0.74
CA LEU A 137 10.56 -1.21 0.57
C LEU A 137 10.52 -2.75 0.58
N ASN A 138 11.50 -3.41 -0.03
CA ASN A 138 11.59 -4.88 -0.01
C ASN A 138 11.88 -5.40 1.40
N THR A 139 12.81 -4.78 2.14
CA THR A 139 13.14 -5.19 3.51
C THR A 139 11.98 -4.99 4.48
N MET A 140 11.18 -3.93 4.31
CA MET A 140 10.00 -3.69 5.15
C MET A 140 8.94 -4.80 5.00
N ILE A 141 8.78 -5.37 3.81
CA ILE A 141 7.82 -6.45 3.58
C ILE A 141 8.18 -7.67 4.43
N ASP A 142 9.46 -8.04 4.49
CA ASP A 142 9.93 -9.19 5.27
C ASP A 142 9.66 -9.01 6.78
N LEU A 143 9.81 -7.78 7.29
CA LEU A 143 9.63 -7.42 8.70
C LEU A 143 8.15 -7.34 9.15
N THR A 144 7.20 -7.13 8.24
CA THR A 144 5.77 -7.02 8.61
C THR A 144 5.11 -8.34 9.03
N SER A 145 5.85 -9.46 9.00
CA SER A 145 5.37 -10.80 9.34
C SER A 145 5.23 -11.07 10.85
N GLU A 146 5.85 -10.28 11.74
CA GLU A 146 6.17 -10.73 13.11
C GLU A 146 5.49 -10.02 14.31
N SER A 147 4.45 -9.20 14.15
CA SER A 147 3.77 -8.63 15.34
C SER A 147 2.25 -8.77 15.32
N ILE A 148 1.69 -9.32 16.41
CA ILE A 148 0.34 -9.87 16.52
C ILE A 148 -0.59 -8.86 17.18
N LEU A 149 -1.49 -8.26 16.37
CA LEU A 149 -2.78 -7.64 16.73
C LEU A 149 -2.89 -6.87 18.07
N THR A 150 -1.86 -6.16 18.50
CA THR A 150 -1.90 -5.23 19.63
C THR A 150 -1.81 -3.79 19.13
N GLY A 151 -2.56 -2.88 19.75
CA GLY A 151 -2.52 -1.45 19.48
C GLY A 151 -2.92 -0.66 20.71
N ASN A 152 -2.26 0.47 20.95
CA ASN A 152 -2.57 1.38 22.04
C ASN A 152 -3.43 2.51 21.46
N PHE A 153 -4.74 2.46 21.69
CA PHE A 153 -5.72 3.43 21.20
C PHE A 153 -6.28 4.21 22.39
N ASP A 154 -6.56 5.50 22.18
CA ASP A 154 -7.29 6.30 23.16
C ASP A 154 -8.72 5.78 23.34
N VAL A 155 -9.31 6.14 24.48
CA VAL A 155 -10.62 5.65 24.90
C VAL A 155 -11.71 6.06 23.91
N GLU A 156 -11.69 7.30 23.43
CA GLU A 156 -12.67 7.84 22.49
C GLU A 156 -12.67 7.05 21.16
N THR A 157 -11.49 6.71 20.65
CA THR A 157 -11.34 5.90 19.43
C THR A 157 -11.88 4.48 19.63
N ILE A 158 -11.66 3.88 20.82
CA ILE A 158 -12.20 2.56 21.16
C ILE A 158 -13.73 2.62 21.23
N GLU A 159 -14.29 3.59 21.94
CA GLU A 159 -15.74 3.79 22.10
C GLU A 159 -16.42 4.02 20.74
N ALA A 160 -15.79 4.79 19.84
CA ALA A 160 -16.30 4.97 18.48
C ALA A 160 -16.37 3.64 17.72
N ALA A 161 -15.35 2.79 17.84
CA ALA A 161 -15.33 1.47 17.21
C ALA A 161 -16.38 0.51 17.82
N GLU A 162 -16.60 0.56 19.14
CA GLU A 162 -17.69 -0.16 19.81
C GLU A 162 -19.06 0.31 19.30
N GLY A 163 -19.28 1.64 19.20
CA GLY A 163 -20.51 2.24 18.70
C GLY A 163 -20.85 1.83 17.26
N LEU A 164 -19.84 1.65 16.39
CA LEU A 164 -20.05 1.09 15.05
C LEU A 164 -20.60 -0.34 15.08
N MET A 165 -20.12 -1.16 16.01
CA MET A 165 -20.57 -2.56 16.16
C MET A 165 -21.98 -2.62 16.75
N ILE A 166 -22.26 -1.80 17.79
CA ILE A 166 -23.58 -1.69 18.44
C ILE A 166 -24.63 -1.21 17.42
N SER A 167 -24.37 -0.10 16.71
CA SER A 167 -25.31 0.43 15.71
C SER A 167 -25.58 -0.54 14.54
N SER A 168 -24.63 -1.44 14.25
CA SER A 168 -24.84 -2.51 13.28
C SER A 168 -25.68 -3.66 13.83
N ALA A 169 -25.55 -3.98 15.13
CA ALA A 169 -26.37 -4.95 15.83
C ALA A 169 -27.84 -4.51 15.91
N GLU A 170 -28.08 -3.26 16.32
CA GLU A 170 -29.43 -2.68 16.45
C GLU A 170 -30.18 -2.65 15.11
N ARG A 171 -29.49 -2.31 14.01
CA ARG A 171 -30.09 -2.33 12.66
C ARG A 171 -30.60 -3.70 12.21
N GLU A 172 -30.04 -4.80 12.70
CA GLU A 172 -30.54 -6.15 12.39
C GLU A 172 -31.68 -6.59 13.30
N LEU A 173 -31.79 -5.98 14.48
CA LEU A 173 -32.79 -6.31 15.49
C LEU A 173 -34.12 -5.60 15.24
N GLU A 174 -34.21 -4.60 14.36
CA GLU A 174 -35.47 -3.97 13.95
C GLU A 174 -36.30 -4.91 13.02
N PRO A 175 -37.31 -5.63 13.53
CA PRO A 175 -38.08 -6.59 12.73
C PRO A 175 -38.97 -5.89 11.70
N GLY A 176 -39.38 -4.64 12.01
CA GLY A 176 -40.28 -3.84 11.20
C GLY A 176 -39.69 -3.34 9.87
N LYS A 177 -38.36 -3.22 9.74
CA LYS A 177 -37.72 -2.86 8.46
C LYS A 177 -37.61 -4.06 7.53
N ARG A 178 -37.23 -5.23 8.05
CA ARG A 178 -37.20 -6.49 7.28
C ARG A 178 -38.59 -6.89 6.76
N LEU A 179 -39.63 -6.74 7.58
CA LEU A 179 -41.01 -7.01 7.16
C LEU A 179 -41.47 -6.05 6.04
N LYS A 180 -41.15 -4.75 6.14
CA LYS A 180 -41.46 -3.77 5.09
C LYS A 180 -40.68 -3.99 3.78
N GLU A 181 -39.42 -4.40 3.85
CA GLU A 181 -38.62 -4.74 2.67
C GLU A 181 -39.18 -5.99 1.96
N ILE A 182 -39.55 -7.02 2.72
CA ILE A 182 -40.19 -8.23 2.17
C ILE A 182 -41.58 -7.91 1.59
N GLU A 183 -42.39 -7.09 2.26
CA GLU A 183 -43.69 -6.64 1.74
C GLU A 183 -43.56 -5.85 0.43
N ASN A 184 -42.53 -5.00 0.31
CA ASN A 184 -42.29 -4.23 -0.90
C ASN A 184 -41.79 -5.12 -2.06
N MET A 185 -40.93 -6.11 -1.79
CA MET A 185 -40.48 -7.07 -2.79
C MET A 185 -41.58 -8.03 -3.27
N MET A 186 -42.64 -8.22 -2.48
CA MET A 186 -43.81 -9.01 -2.87
C MET A 186 -44.87 -8.21 -3.65
N ARG A 187 -44.70 -6.89 -3.78
CA ARG A 187 -45.61 -5.98 -4.50
C ARG A 187 -45.11 -5.58 -5.90
N GLU A 188 -43.86 -5.91 -6.24
CA GLU A 188 -43.30 -5.81 -7.59
C GLU A 188 -43.47 -7.14 -8.35
#